data_AF-A0A3N5L0U3-F1
#
_entry.id   AF-A0A3N5L0U3-F1
#
_cell.length_a   1.000
_cell.length_b   1.000
_cell.length_c   1.000
_cell.angle_alpha   90.00
_cell.angle_beta   90.00
_cell.angle_gamma   90.00
#
_symmetry.space_group_name_H-M   'P 1'
#
loop_
_entity.id
_entity.type
_entity.pdbx_description
1 polymer ?
#
loop_
_entity_poly.entity_id
_entity_poly.type
_entity_poly.pdbx_seq_one_letter_code
_entity_poly.pdbx_strand_id
1 'polypeptide(L)'
;MKPGYKFLRNILFGLLVTGTVVFISLFAAGYVKLSAQNTEACFACHEDPDLTADRNGKKVSMYVNPAAYKKSVHSMAECVDCHTGYNPDELPHSKTPVKVDCKSCHQESLKGIEAGVHKQVNCYDCHTKHDVAPGKEIRVNQTQNCQKCHNTKGIQQYKTSIHAKKNVGCEGCHLGGHSSKKISKNEVAATCGKCHGSHEKNFNNSVHQTVLQSGNQNAPTCTDCHGSHQILTSKMTIESQSCLKCHLDEKLFPGEGRGSAKFVADYKTSVHASIEKGGKEAAGCSDCHGDHMIQDPNNPQASTIRAKMLETCGKCHQQEVEHFKKSQHGTELMKGNFKAPTCASCHGEHNIKSVVSSKEFTKLNQVELCLSCHVDQKLPHKNYKGEEVLISNYKDSYHYRALQEGKLNAATCSDCHGAHEMKKFDDPEAQIYKKNIAKTCGQSDCHTKQLGDYNGSIHEQSLLDKNNPDAPTCNTCHGNHQILKKDESESRIASSKGLVQLCSDCHNSVEMTEKYDLPTGRTESYLESFHGLAVRGGSKVAANCESCHGNHNIRPSTDSLSTISKKNLPETCGKCHPGAVTAFFNTPIHIVKPEEENPWMYWVTNFYIFMIIAVIGGMVLHNVVDFSKKFKKKK
;
A
#
# COMPACT_ATOMS: atom_id res chain seq x y z
N MET A 1 -103.57 25.82 -47.29
CA MET A 1 -104.09 25.96 -45.91
C MET A 1 -103.75 27.36 -45.43
N LYS A 2 -104.77 28.07 -44.94
CA LYS A 2 -104.86 29.54 -44.82
C LYS A 2 -104.10 30.10 -43.59
N PRO A 3 -103.77 31.42 -43.61
CA PRO A 3 -102.84 32.10 -42.71
C PRO A 3 -103.53 32.77 -41.51
N GLY A 4 -102.70 33.24 -40.55
CA GLY A 4 -103.01 34.44 -39.75
C GLY A 4 -103.58 34.19 -38.36
N TYR A 5 -102.72 34.17 -37.33
CA TYR A 5 -103.01 34.67 -35.97
C TYR A 5 -101.70 34.99 -35.21
N LYS A 6 -100.66 35.43 -35.94
CA LYS A 6 -99.32 35.75 -35.40
C LYS A 6 -99.16 37.21 -34.97
N PHE A 7 -100.22 38.01 -34.95
CA PHE A 7 -100.12 39.47 -34.79
C PHE A 7 -100.83 40.07 -33.55
N LEU A 8 -101.65 39.30 -32.82
CA LEU A 8 -102.42 39.81 -31.67
C LEU A 8 -101.87 39.44 -30.29
N ARG A 9 -100.85 38.58 -30.19
CA ARG A 9 -100.26 38.19 -28.89
C ARG A 9 -99.08 39.06 -28.44
N ASN A 10 -98.47 39.83 -29.34
CA ASN A 10 -97.28 40.63 -29.03
C ASN A 10 -97.57 42.08 -28.62
N ILE A 11 -98.84 42.54 -28.63
CA ILE A 11 -99.20 43.90 -28.21
C ILE A 11 -99.73 43.94 -26.76
N LEU A 12 -100.28 42.84 -26.23
CA LEU A 12 -100.71 42.78 -24.82
C LEU A 12 -99.58 42.52 -23.81
N PHE A 13 -98.40 42.09 -24.26
CA PHE A 13 -97.23 41.84 -23.39
C PHE A 13 -96.31 43.08 -23.22
N GLY A 14 -96.52 44.13 -24.02
CA GLY A 14 -95.68 45.33 -24.02
C GLY A 14 -96.11 46.44 -23.06
N LEU A 15 -97.37 46.43 -22.58
CA LEU A 15 -97.93 47.51 -21.74
C LEU A 15 -98.15 47.14 -20.26
N LEU A 16 -97.87 45.90 -19.87
CA LEU A 16 -97.88 45.45 -18.46
C LEU A 16 -96.47 45.39 -17.83
N VAL A 17 -95.41 45.64 -18.61
CA VAL A 17 -94.01 45.59 -18.16
C VAL A 17 -93.45 46.98 -17.80
N THR A 18 -94.12 48.07 -18.20
CA THR A 18 -93.69 49.44 -17.88
C THR A 18 -94.32 50.03 -16.61
N GLY A 19 -95.37 49.41 -16.06
CA GLY A 19 -96.09 49.89 -14.87
C GLY A 19 -95.57 49.37 -13.52
N THR A 20 -94.85 48.24 -13.48
CA THR A 20 -94.42 47.58 -12.24
C THR A 20 -92.96 47.86 -11.86
N VAL A 21 -92.16 48.46 -12.75
CA VAL A 21 -90.75 48.77 -12.49
C VAL A 21 -90.56 50.10 -11.73
N VAL A 22 -91.53 51.03 -11.81
CA VAL A 22 -91.44 52.34 -11.14
C VAL A 22 -91.93 52.30 -9.69
N PHE A 23 -92.81 51.37 -9.31
CA PHE A 23 -93.34 51.29 -7.95
C PHE A 23 -92.50 50.45 -6.96
N ILE A 24 -91.61 49.57 -7.45
CA ILE A 24 -90.67 48.82 -6.60
C ILE A 24 -89.39 49.65 -6.30
N SER A 25 -89.16 50.74 -7.05
CA SER A 25 -87.99 51.60 -6.87
C SER A 25 -88.13 52.64 -5.75
N LEU A 26 -89.29 52.75 -5.08
CA LEU A 26 -89.56 53.78 -4.06
C LEU A 26 -89.90 53.25 -2.65
N PHE A 27 -89.88 51.93 -2.42
CA PHE A 27 -90.20 51.34 -1.11
C PHE A 27 -89.22 50.25 -0.63
N ALA A 28 -87.96 50.29 -1.10
CA ALA A 28 -86.86 49.49 -0.55
C ALA A 28 -85.78 50.37 0.13
N ALA A 29 -86.13 51.60 0.53
CA ALA A 29 -85.25 52.50 1.30
C ALA A 29 -85.49 52.45 2.81
N GLY A 30 -86.20 51.43 3.31
CA GLY A 30 -86.47 51.22 4.73
C GLY A 30 -86.08 49.80 5.13
N TYR A 31 -85.09 49.69 6.01
CA TYR A 31 -84.69 48.48 6.73
C TYR A 31 -83.89 47.43 5.95
N VAL A 32 -82.68 47.81 5.54
CA VAL A 32 -81.54 46.91 5.70
C VAL A 32 -80.49 47.66 6.50
N LYS A 33 -80.36 47.31 7.79
CA LYS A 33 -79.18 47.64 8.60
C LYS A 33 -78.02 46.82 8.03
N LEU A 34 -77.46 47.29 6.91
CA LEU A 34 -76.28 46.72 6.33
C LEU A 34 -75.10 47.25 7.16
N SER A 35 -74.79 46.61 8.28
CA SER A 35 -73.42 46.68 8.81
C SER A 35 -72.54 45.97 7.79
N ALA A 36 -72.13 46.70 6.76
CA ALA A 36 -71.04 46.29 5.91
C ALA A 36 -69.80 46.28 6.79
N GLN A 37 -69.47 45.13 7.37
CA GLN A 37 -68.19 44.90 8.03
C GLN A 37 -67.12 44.74 6.94
N ASN A 38 -66.88 45.82 6.20
CA ASN A 38 -65.85 45.89 5.18
C ASN A 38 -64.52 46.35 5.78
N THR A 39 -63.44 46.07 5.06
CA THR A 39 -62.08 46.39 5.47
C THR A 39 -61.88 47.91 5.71
N GLU A 40 -62.56 48.77 4.96
CA GLU A 40 -62.52 50.23 5.15
C GLU A 40 -63.01 50.67 6.53
N ALA A 41 -64.07 50.04 7.06
CA ALA A 41 -64.57 50.33 8.41
C ALA A 41 -63.54 49.98 9.50
N CYS A 42 -62.72 48.95 9.26
CA CYS A 42 -61.66 48.57 10.18
C CYS A 42 -60.49 49.57 10.13
N PHE A 43 -60.12 50.02 8.92
CA PHE A 43 -59.04 50.99 8.75
C PHE A 43 -59.33 52.36 9.39
N ALA A 44 -60.60 52.76 9.50
CA ALA A 44 -60.99 54.02 10.15
C ALA A 44 -60.42 54.21 11.57
N CYS A 45 -60.05 53.12 12.26
CA CYS A 45 -59.30 53.18 13.51
C CYS A 45 -57.93 52.49 13.41
N HIS A 46 -57.84 51.35 12.73
CA HIS A 46 -56.61 50.55 12.70
C HIS A 46 -55.51 51.08 11.77
N GLU A 47 -55.75 52.14 10.99
CA GLU A 47 -54.70 52.80 10.21
C GLU A 47 -53.89 53.85 11.00
N ASP A 48 -54.24 54.11 12.26
CA ASP A 48 -53.52 55.05 13.12
C ASP A 48 -52.24 54.40 13.70
N PRO A 49 -51.02 54.92 13.38
CA PRO A 49 -49.75 54.40 13.89
C PRO A 49 -49.62 54.43 15.42
N ASP A 50 -50.31 55.35 16.09
CA ASP A 50 -50.24 55.56 17.53
C ASP A 50 -51.28 54.71 18.31
N LEU A 51 -52.15 54.00 17.59
CA LEU A 51 -53.17 53.15 18.22
C LEU A 51 -52.50 51.98 18.95
N THR A 52 -52.75 51.90 20.25
CA THR A 52 -52.27 50.82 21.12
C THR A 52 -53.39 50.28 21.98
N ALA A 53 -53.29 49.00 22.37
CA ALA A 53 -54.12 48.43 23.41
C ALA A 53 -53.27 47.75 24.48
N ASP A 54 -53.75 47.72 25.71
CA ASP A 54 -53.12 46.97 26.79
C ASP A 54 -53.45 45.48 26.64
N ARG A 55 -52.41 44.65 26.54
CA ARG A 55 -52.53 43.19 26.62
C ARG A 55 -51.61 42.68 27.73
N ASN A 56 -52.21 42.24 28.83
CA ASN A 56 -51.50 41.71 30.01
C ASN A 56 -50.42 42.68 30.55
N GLY A 57 -50.75 43.97 30.67
CA GLY A 57 -49.86 45.00 31.21
C GLY A 57 -48.77 45.48 30.24
N LYS A 58 -48.84 45.08 28.97
CA LYS A 58 -47.97 45.59 27.89
C LYS A 58 -48.81 46.35 26.86
N LYS A 59 -48.40 47.58 26.54
CA LYS A 59 -48.93 48.32 25.38
C LYS A 59 -48.49 47.62 24.10
N VAL A 60 -49.46 47.19 23.30
CA VAL A 60 -49.25 46.54 21.99
C VAL A 60 -49.89 47.41 20.92
N SER A 61 -49.15 47.69 19.84
CA SER A 61 -49.69 48.44 18.69
C SER A 61 -50.82 47.65 18.01
N MET A 62 -51.88 48.36 17.64
CA MET A 62 -53.02 47.86 16.88
C MET A 62 -53.04 48.41 15.45
N TYR A 63 -51.96 49.08 15.03
CA TYR A 63 -51.79 49.62 13.69
C TYR A 63 -51.69 48.53 12.63
N VAL A 64 -52.38 48.75 11.52
CA VAL A 64 -52.34 47.98 10.28
C VAL A 64 -52.13 48.95 9.13
N ASN A 65 -51.09 48.73 8.32
CA ASN A 65 -50.80 49.58 7.17
C ASN A 65 -51.75 49.23 5.99
N PRO A 66 -52.67 50.12 5.58
CA PRO A 66 -53.63 49.82 4.52
C PRO A 66 -52.95 49.59 3.16
N ALA A 67 -51.88 50.34 2.87
CA ALA A 67 -51.14 50.22 1.62
C ALA A 67 -50.37 48.89 1.53
N ALA A 68 -49.90 48.36 2.66
CA ALA A 68 -49.24 47.06 2.73
C ALA A 68 -50.28 45.92 2.61
N TYR A 69 -51.42 46.03 3.28
CA TYR A 69 -52.52 45.06 3.18
C TYR A 69 -53.04 44.92 1.75
N LYS A 70 -53.28 46.04 1.07
CA LYS A 70 -53.75 46.07 -0.33
C LYS A 70 -52.77 45.43 -1.31
N LYS A 71 -51.48 45.34 -0.96
CA LYS A 71 -50.44 44.66 -1.75
C LYS A 71 -50.27 43.19 -1.38
N SER A 72 -50.89 42.73 -0.29
CA SER A 72 -50.82 41.33 0.14
C SER A 72 -51.60 40.40 -0.78
N VAL A 73 -51.31 39.09 -0.69
CA VAL A 73 -52.08 38.06 -1.41
C VAL A 73 -53.52 37.88 -0.90
N HIS A 74 -53.83 38.43 0.27
CA HIS A 74 -55.15 38.41 0.87
C HIS A 74 -55.90 39.75 0.70
N SER A 75 -55.46 40.62 -0.21
CA SER A 75 -56.11 41.92 -0.45
C SER A 75 -57.58 41.83 -0.90
N MET A 76 -58.00 40.67 -1.40
CA MET A 76 -59.39 40.37 -1.75
C MET A 76 -60.22 39.80 -0.59
N ALA A 77 -59.59 39.44 0.53
CA ALA A 77 -60.29 39.02 1.74
C ALA A 77 -60.67 40.25 2.56
N GLU A 78 -61.78 40.15 3.28
CA GLU A 78 -62.17 41.13 4.28
C GLU A 78 -61.48 40.82 5.62
N CYS A 79 -61.26 41.84 6.45
CA CYS A 79 -60.63 41.64 7.77
C CYS A 79 -61.36 40.59 8.64
N VAL A 80 -62.69 40.53 8.51
CA VAL A 80 -63.57 39.59 9.23
C VAL A 80 -63.43 38.14 8.78
N ASP A 81 -62.92 37.89 7.57
CA ASP A 81 -62.71 36.54 7.06
C ASP A 81 -61.60 35.81 7.84
N CYS A 82 -60.67 36.57 8.43
CA CYS A 82 -59.59 36.06 9.27
C CYS A 82 -59.83 36.30 10.76
N HIS A 83 -60.34 37.48 11.15
CA HIS A 83 -60.63 37.84 12.53
C HIS A 83 -62.05 37.44 12.91
N THR A 84 -62.26 36.15 13.10
CA THR A 84 -63.56 35.60 13.51
C THR A 84 -63.69 35.63 15.04
N GLY A 85 -64.82 36.13 15.56
CA GLY A 85 -65.13 36.09 16.99
C GLY A 85 -64.92 37.37 17.79
N TYR A 86 -64.91 38.55 17.15
CA TYR A 86 -65.04 39.84 17.84
C TYR A 86 -66.47 40.39 17.72
N ASN A 87 -66.89 41.21 18.68
CA ASN A 87 -68.18 41.91 18.65
C ASN A 87 -67.97 43.33 18.10
N PRO A 88 -68.42 43.67 16.89
CA PRO A 88 -68.14 44.96 16.24
C PRO A 88 -68.69 46.18 16.98
N ASP A 89 -69.75 45.99 17.77
CA ASP A 89 -70.46 47.06 18.49
C ASP A 89 -69.78 47.44 19.83
N GLU A 90 -68.76 46.69 20.24
CA GLU A 90 -68.02 46.92 21.49
C GLU A 90 -66.66 47.56 21.20
N LEU A 91 -66.45 48.86 21.47
CA LEU A 91 -65.16 49.53 21.26
C LEU A 91 -64.54 49.96 22.60
N PRO A 92 -63.28 49.56 22.92
CA PRO A 92 -62.44 48.60 22.20
C PRO A 92 -62.98 47.16 22.29
N HIS A 93 -62.90 46.40 21.19
CA HIS A 93 -63.46 45.04 21.12
C HIS A 93 -62.80 44.09 22.16
N SER A 94 -63.60 43.30 22.89
CA SER A 94 -63.26 42.56 24.14
C SER A 94 -62.09 41.55 24.12
N LYS A 95 -61.64 41.20 25.34
CA LYS A 95 -60.28 40.93 25.86
C LYS A 95 -59.57 39.62 25.47
N THR A 96 -60.20 38.67 24.77
CA THR A 96 -59.52 37.40 24.44
C THR A 96 -59.28 37.29 22.94
N PRO A 97 -58.05 37.54 22.46
CA PRO A 97 -57.76 37.46 21.03
C PRO A 97 -57.94 36.02 20.54
N VAL A 98 -58.94 35.80 19.70
CA VAL A 98 -59.04 34.57 18.91
C VAL A 98 -57.88 34.57 17.93
N LYS A 99 -57.05 33.52 17.97
CA LYS A 99 -55.94 33.39 17.05
C LYS A 99 -56.48 33.08 15.65
N VAL A 100 -56.05 33.85 14.66
CA VAL A 100 -56.39 33.61 13.25
C VAL A 100 -55.96 32.18 12.88
N ASP A 101 -56.92 31.39 12.43
CA ASP A 101 -56.68 30.02 11.99
C ASP A 101 -56.55 29.98 10.46
N CYS A 102 -55.32 30.05 9.97
CA CYS A 102 -55.04 29.92 8.53
C CYS A 102 -55.44 28.53 7.98
N LYS A 103 -55.67 27.53 8.85
CA LYS A 103 -56.00 26.17 8.44
C LYS A 103 -57.40 26.04 7.88
N SER A 104 -58.32 26.94 8.21
CA SER A 104 -59.68 26.93 7.64
C SER A 104 -59.66 27.02 6.11
N CYS A 105 -58.69 27.74 5.53
CA CYS A 105 -58.56 27.94 4.08
C CYS A 105 -57.33 27.26 3.45
N HIS A 106 -56.24 26.99 4.19
CA HIS A 106 -54.98 26.46 3.64
C HIS A 106 -54.70 24.97 3.94
N GLN A 107 -55.72 24.15 4.18
CA GLN A 107 -55.58 22.76 4.66
C GLN A 107 -54.53 21.93 3.91
N GLU A 108 -54.50 21.99 2.58
CA GLU A 108 -53.55 21.20 1.77
C GLU A 108 -52.10 21.65 1.93
N SER A 109 -51.87 22.95 2.04
CA SER A 109 -50.52 23.53 2.23
C SER A 109 -49.94 23.22 3.61
N LEU A 110 -50.79 22.82 4.56
CA LEU A 110 -50.43 22.63 5.96
C LEU A 110 -50.13 21.18 6.34
N LYS A 111 -50.52 20.21 5.50
CA LYS A 111 -50.27 18.77 5.74
C LYS A 111 -48.79 18.48 6.06
N GLY A 112 -47.87 19.16 5.37
CA GLY A 112 -46.44 19.03 5.60
C GLY A 112 -45.97 19.61 6.95
N ILE A 113 -46.56 20.73 7.40
CA ILE A 113 -46.18 21.41 8.64
C ILE A 113 -46.57 20.58 9.84
N GLU A 114 -47.75 19.94 9.79
CA GLU A 114 -48.26 19.09 10.86
C GLU A 114 -47.42 17.84 11.09
N ALA A 115 -46.81 17.31 10.02
CA ALA A 115 -45.88 16.19 10.07
C ALA A 115 -44.41 16.63 10.32
N GLY A 116 -44.12 17.93 10.23
CA GLY A 116 -42.77 18.49 10.28
C GLY A 116 -42.37 19.07 11.63
N VAL A 117 -41.12 19.53 11.71
CA VAL A 117 -40.56 20.12 12.95
C VAL A 117 -41.11 21.51 13.26
N HIS A 118 -41.84 22.13 12.32
CA HIS A 118 -42.43 23.46 12.46
C HIS A 118 -43.90 23.45 12.90
N LYS A 119 -44.46 22.32 13.34
CA LYS A 119 -45.85 22.21 13.82
C LYS A 119 -46.26 23.27 14.85
N GLN A 120 -45.32 23.75 15.66
CA GLN A 120 -45.53 24.74 16.72
C GLN A 120 -45.17 26.18 16.31
N VAL A 121 -44.66 26.41 15.11
CA VAL A 121 -44.30 27.74 14.58
C VAL A 121 -45.55 28.42 14.03
N ASN A 122 -45.75 29.70 14.30
CA ASN A 122 -46.92 30.41 13.75
C ASN A 122 -46.68 30.74 12.28
N CYS A 123 -47.71 30.62 11.44
CA CYS A 123 -47.60 30.89 10.01
C CYS A 123 -47.06 32.30 9.73
N TYR A 124 -47.54 33.29 10.49
CA TYR A 124 -47.15 34.69 10.36
C TYR A 124 -45.70 34.99 10.82
N ASP A 125 -45.03 34.07 11.51
CA ASP A 125 -43.61 34.24 11.86
C ASP A 125 -42.72 34.10 10.61
N CYS A 126 -43.24 33.46 9.54
CA CYS A 126 -42.58 33.31 8.25
C CYS A 126 -43.29 34.09 7.13
N HIS A 127 -44.62 34.11 7.14
CA HIS A 127 -45.46 34.71 6.09
C HIS A 127 -45.91 36.14 6.38
N THR A 128 -45.47 36.73 7.50
CA THR A 128 -45.94 38.01 8.04
C THR A 128 -47.44 38.00 8.37
N LYS A 129 -47.99 39.10 8.91
CA LYS A 129 -49.35 39.12 9.50
C LYS A 129 -50.40 39.64 8.53
N HIS A 130 -50.35 40.93 8.24
CA HIS A 130 -51.34 41.66 7.43
C HIS A 130 -50.80 42.09 6.06
N ASP A 131 -49.52 41.86 5.79
CA ASP A 131 -48.81 42.18 4.56
C ASP A 131 -48.25 40.91 3.90
N VAL A 132 -49.04 39.82 3.97
CA VAL A 132 -48.62 38.47 3.55
C VAL A 132 -48.15 38.47 2.10
N ALA A 133 -46.86 38.21 1.91
CA ALA A 133 -46.22 38.14 0.60
C ALA A 133 -46.52 36.80 -0.10
N PRO A 134 -46.49 36.75 -1.44
CA PRO A 134 -46.59 35.49 -2.17
C PRO A 134 -45.51 34.49 -1.74
N GLY A 135 -45.89 33.22 -1.57
CA GLY A 135 -44.94 32.18 -1.15
C GLY A 135 -43.73 32.02 -2.08
N LYS A 136 -43.81 32.46 -3.35
CA LYS A 136 -42.67 32.51 -4.28
C LYS A 136 -41.61 33.54 -3.87
N GLU A 137 -42.01 34.69 -3.32
CA GLU A 137 -41.08 35.75 -2.88
C GLU A 137 -40.35 35.33 -1.60
N ILE A 138 -41.04 34.63 -0.71
CA ILE A 138 -40.46 34.08 0.53
C ILE A 138 -39.38 33.03 0.23
N ARG A 139 -39.50 32.33 -0.92
CA ARG A 139 -38.53 31.31 -1.37
C ARG A 139 -37.23 31.91 -1.91
N VAL A 140 -37.23 33.14 -2.42
CA VAL A 140 -36.03 33.77 -3.01
C VAL A 140 -34.90 33.93 -1.97
N ASN A 141 -35.26 34.21 -0.71
CA ASN A 141 -34.33 34.36 0.41
C ASN A 141 -34.52 33.28 1.49
N GLN A 142 -34.89 32.06 1.07
CA GLN A 142 -35.30 31.00 1.98
C GLN A 142 -34.27 30.69 3.08
N THR A 143 -32.99 30.56 2.72
CA THR A 143 -31.91 30.34 3.69
C THR A 143 -31.79 31.46 4.72
N GLN A 144 -31.91 32.73 4.31
CA GLN A 144 -31.88 33.88 5.24
C GLN A 144 -33.10 33.88 6.15
N ASN A 145 -34.27 33.49 5.64
CA ASN A 145 -35.48 33.36 6.42
C ASN A 145 -35.36 32.27 7.50
N CYS A 146 -34.74 31.12 7.19
CA CYS A 146 -34.45 30.10 8.20
C CYS A 146 -33.55 30.65 9.32
N GLN A 147 -32.50 31.39 8.97
CA GLN A 147 -31.51 31.91 9.93
C GLN A 147 -32.06 32.93 10.93
N LYS A 148 -33.19 33.59 10.63
CA LYS A 148 -33.86 34.52 11.58
C LYS A 148 -34.24 33.82 12.89
N CYS A 149 -34.64 32.56 12.82
CA CYS A 149 -34.98 31.75 14.00
C CYS A 149 -33.89 30.71 14.32
N HIS A 150 -33.22 30.17 13.30
CA HIS A 150 -32.19 29.13 13.44
C HIS A 150 -30.79 29.72 13.59
N ASN A 151 -30.55 30.48 14.66
CA ASN A 151 -29.29 31.18 14.93
C ASN A 151 -28.33 30.39 15.85
N THR A 152 -28.42 29.07 15.90
CA THR A 152 -27.57 28.25 16.79
C THR A 152 -26.11 28.23 16.30
N LYS A 153 -25.16 27.99 17.21
CA LYS A 153 -23.73 27.89 16.89
C LYS A 153 -23.46 26.92 15.72
N GLY A 154 -24.13 25.77 15.70
CA GLY A 154 -23.98 24.78 14.63
C GLY A 154 -24.44 25.28 13.26
N ILE A 155 -25.43 26.18 13.20
CA ILE A 155 -25.91 26.77 11.94
C ILE A 155 -25.07 27.98 11.54
N GLN A 156 -24.47 28.69 12.49
CA GLN A 156 -23.48 29.73 12.16
C GLN A 156 -22.24 29.14 11.46
N GLN A 157 -21.84 27.92 11.83
CA GLN A 157 -20.73 27.22 11.16
C GLN A 157 -21.04 26.93 9.68
N TYR A 158 -22.31 26.85 9.28
CA TYR A 158 -22.71 26.67 7.89
C TYR A 158 -22.06 27.71 6.97
N LYS A 159 -22.00 28.97 7.41
CA LYS A 159 -21.42 30.09 6.64
C LYS A 159 -19.96 29.86 6.25
N THR A 160 -19.25 29.00 7.00
CA THR A 160 -17.83 28.67 6.74
C THR A 160 -17.65 27.42 5.87
N SER A 161 -18.72 26.65 5.65
CA SER A 161 -18.70 25.40 4.89
C SER A 161 -18.44 25.61 3.39
N ILE A 162 -18.00 24.55 2.71
CA ILE A 162 -17.83 24.59 1.25
C ILE A 162 -19.18 24.80 0.52
N HIS A 163 -20.28 24.29 1.07
CA HIS A 163 -21.61 24.43 0.50
C HIS A 163 -22.11 25.87 0.53
N ALA A 164 -21.92 26.59 1.64
CA ALA A 164 -22.23 28.03 1.70
C ALA A 164 -21.39 28.84 0.71
N LYS A 165 -20.08 28.56 0.61
CA LYS A 165 -19.18 29.21 -0.35
C LYS A 165 -19.56 28.95 -1.81
N LYS A 166 -20.28 27.86 -2.09
CA LYS A 166 -20.77 27.47 -3.42
C LYS A 166 -22.25 27.81 -3.64
N ASN A 167 -22.84 28.65 -2.78
CA ASN A 167 -24.25 29.09 -2.87
C ASN A 167 -25.28 27.96 -2.82
N VAL A 168 -24.94 26.83 -2.18
CA VAL A 168 -25.96 25.85 -1.80
C VAL A 168 -26.74 26.46 -0.63
N GLY A 169 -28.07 26.42 -0.65
CA GLY A 169 -28.91 26.90 0.44
C GLY A 169 -29.27 25.78 1.43
N CYS A 170 -29.84 26.14 2.58
CA CYS A 170 -30.36 25.16 3.55
C CYS A 170 -31.38 24.21 2.91
N GLU A 171 -32.19 24.72 1.99
CA GLU A 171 -33.18 24.00 1.19
C GLU A 171 -32.60 22.98 0.20
N GLY A 172 -31.28 23.05 -0.07
CA GLY A 172 -30.60 22.04 -0.87
C GLY A 172 -30.45 20.71 -0.13
N CYS A 173 -30.37 20.75 1.21
CA CYS A 173 -30.22 19.56 2.05
C CYS A 173 -31.51 19.26 2.84
N HIS A 174 -32.09 20.30 3.44
CA HIS A 174 -33.37 20.21 4.13
C HIS A 174 -34.53 20.47 3.19
N LEU A 175 -35.67 19.86 3.47
CA LEU A 175 -36.90 20.23 2.78
C LEU A 175 -37.33 21.64 3.20
N GLY A 176 -38.16 22.29 2.39
CA GLY A 176 -38.61 23.66 2.66
C GLY A 176 -39.36 23.80 3.98
N GLY A 177 -39.58 25.05 4.43
CA GLY A 177 -40.15 25.34 5.75
C GLY A 177 -41.47 24.64 6.07
N HIS A 178 -42.26 24.29 5.04
CA HIS A 178 -43.51 23.53 5.19
C HIS A 178 -43.35 22.01 5.25
N SER A 179 -42.19 21.45 4.94
CA SER A 179 -41.94 20.00 4.93
C SER A 179 -40.65 19.61 5.64
N SER A 180 -40.04 20.54 6.36
CA SER A 180 -38.77 20.32 7.05
C SER A 180 -38.93 19.23 8.11
N LYS A 181 -38.08 18.21 8.00
CA LYS A 181 -37.97 17.09 8.92
C LYS A 181 -36.52 16.87 9.30
N LYS A 182 -36.29 16.22 10.44
CA LYS A 182 -34.94 15.81 10.85
C LYS A 182 -34.46 14.72 9.89
N ILE A 183 -33.28 14.91 9.30
CA ILE A 183 -32.64 13.89 8.47
C ILE A 183 -32.14 12.80 9.40
N SER A 184 -32.66 11.58 9.24
CA SER A 184 -32.17 10.43 9.98
C SER A 184 -30.84 9.93 9.43
N LYS A 185 -30.11 9.14 10.22
CA LYS A 185 -28.79 8.61 9.84
C LYS A 185 -28.83 7.81 8.52
N ASN A 186 -29.89 7.04 8.30
CA ASN A 186 -30.12 6.26 7.08
C ASN A 186 -30.43 7.14 5.85
N GLU A 187 -30.90 8.37 6.06
CA GLU A 187 -31.23 9.30 4.97
C GLU A 187 -30.05 10.19 4.59
N VAL A 188 -28.95 10.18 5.36
CA VAL A 188 -27.77 11.06 5.12
C VAL A 188 -27.17 10.80 3.74
N ALA A 189 -26.88 9.53 3.42
CA ALA A 189 -26.27 9.16 2.14
C ALA A 189 -27.15 9.57 0.95
N ALA A 190 -28.45 9.27 1.01
CA ALA A 190 -29.42 9.66 -0.02
C ALA A 190 -29.58 11.18 -0.14
N THR A 191 -29.47 11.92 0.96
CA THR A 191 -29.56 13.39 0.94
C THR A 191 -28.37 14.01 0.22
N CYS A 192 -27.15 13.56 0.54
CA CYS A 192 -25.93 14.01 -0.13
C CYS A 192 -25.89 13.54 -1.59
N GLY A 193 -26.39 12.33 -1.85
CA GLY A 193 -26.42 11.66 -3.15
C GLY A 193 -27.21 12.37 -4.24
N LYS A 194 -28.19 13.22 -3.86
CA LYS A 194 -28.91 14.11 -4.80
C LYS A 194 -27.98 14.94 -5.67
N CYS A 195 -26.79 15.28 -5.17
CA CYS A 195 -25.74 15.98 -5.91
C CYS A 195 -24.44 15.16 -6.03
N HIS A 196 -24.15 14.26 -5.08
CA HIS A 196 -22.93 13.45 -5.00
C HIS A 196 -23.18 11.97 -5.35
N GLY A 197 -23.91 11.68 -6.42
CA GLY A 197 -24.40 10.33 -6.73
C GLY A 197 -23.31 9.25 -6.88
N SER A 198 -22.12 9.60 -7.38
CA SER A 198 -20.98 8.66 -7.45
C SER A 198 -20.51 8.26 -6.05
N HIS A 199 -20.37 9.22 -5.13
CA HIS A 199 -19.95 8.98 -3.76
C HIS A 199 -21.02 8.25 -2.95
N GLU A 200 -22.30 8.54 -3.17
CA GLU A 200 -23.41 7.79 -2.59
C GLU A 200 -23.33 6.31 -2.99
N LYS A 201 -23.16 6.02 -4.29
CA LYS A 201 -23.04 4.64 -4.78
C LYS A 201 -21.84 3.93 -4.14
N ASN A 202 -20.69 4.60 -4.03
CA ASN A 202 -19.50 4.04 -3.38
C ASN A 202 -19.74 3.75 -1.90
N PHE A 203 -20.30 4.72 -1.16
CA PHE A 203 -20.63 4.58 0.25
C PHE A 203 -21.63 3.46 0.51
N ASN A 204 -22.64 3.32 -0.35
CA ASN A 204 -23.64 2.27 -0.24
C ASN A 204 -23.05 0.85 -0.39
N ASN A 205 -21.89 0.73 -1.02
CA ASN A 205 -21.14 -0.53 -1.16
C ASN A 205 -20.00 -0.67 -0.15
N SER A 206 -19.93 0.21 0.86
CA SER A 206 -18.91 0.18 1.90
C SER A 206 -19.34 -0.65 3.12
N VAL A 207 -18.35 -1.10 3.89
CA VAL A 207 -18.57 -1.80 5.16
C VAL A 207 -19.34 -0.91 6.17
N HIS A 208 -19.14 0.41 6.13
CA HIS A 208 -19.87 1.33 7.01
C HIS A 208 -21.38 1.32 6.73
N GLN A 209 -21.79 1.30 5.45
CA GLN A 209 -23.20 1.15 5.12
C GLN A 209 -23.74 -0.22 5.52
N THR A 210 -22.98 -1.29 5.28
CA THR A 210 -23.39 -2.65 5.67
C THR A 210 -23.65 -2.74 7.18
N VAL A 211 -22.78 -2.16 8.00
CA VAL A 211 -22.92 -2.15 9.46
C VAL A 211 -24.06 -1.23 9.92
N LEU A 212 -24.30 -0.11 9.23
CA LEU A 212 -25.45 0.74 9.51
C LEU A 212 -26.77 0.00 9.24
N GLN A 213 -26.85 -0.72 8.12
CA GLN A 213 -28.03 -1.50 7.72
C GLN A 213 -28.30 -2.70 8.64
N SER A 214 -27.27 -3.25 9.30
CA SER A 214 -27.46 -4.29 10.32
C SER A 214 -28.02 -3.77 11.65
N GLY A 215 -28.27 -2.45 11.74
CA GLY A 215 -28.90 -1.80 12.88
C GLY A 215 -27.93 -1.11 13.84
N ASN A 216 -26.62 -1.20 13.60
CA ASN A 216 -25.62 -0.57 14.46
C ASN A 216 -25.55 0.95 14.22
N GLN A 217 -26.12 1.71 15.15
CA GLN A 217 -26.18 3.17 15.10
C GLN A 217 -24.81 3.86 15.28
N ASN A 218 -23.76 3.13 15.68
CA ASN A 218 -22.40 3.68 15.77
C ASN A 218 -21.66 3.69 14.43
N ALA A 219 -22.19 3.03 13.39
CA ALA A 219 -21.59 3.04 12.04
C ALA A 219 -21.48 4.48 11.51
N PRO A 220 -20.33 4.96 11.04
CA PRO A 220 -20.20 6.33 10.56
C PRO A 220 -20.92 6.53 9.22
N THR A 221 -21.39 7.76 9.00
CA THR A 221 -22.03 8.25 7.78
C THR A 221 -21.28 9.46 7.24
N CYS A 222 -21.70 10.00 6.09
CA CYS A 222 -21.04 11.13 5.44
C CYS A 222 -20.77 12.31 6.40
N THR A 223 -21.71 12.60 7.32
CA THR A 223 -21.59 13.71 8.26
C THR A 223 -20.62 13.47 9.39
N ASP A 224 -20.27 12.22 9.69
CA ASP A 224 -19.29 11.88 10.74
C ASP A 224 -17.86 12.20 10.27
N CYS A 225 -17.61 12.14 8.95
CA CYS A 225 -16.32 12.47 8.35
C CYS A 225 -16.27 13.90 7.79
N HIS A 226 -17.31 14.34 7.07
CA HIS A 226 -17.34 15.65 6.40
C HIS A 226 -17.94 16.76 7.27
N GLY A 227 -18.62 16.43 8.37
CA GLY A 227 -19.44 17.36 9.15
C GLY A 227 -20.87 17.50 8.61
N SER A 228 -21.80 17.91 9.47
CA SER A 228 -23.23 18.05 9.14
C SER A 228 -23.64 19.45 8.69
N HIS A 229 -23.18 20.48 9.40
CA HIS A 229 -23.38 21.89 9.01
C HIS A 229 -22.07 22.61 8.72
N GLN A 230 -20.95 22.18 9.32
CA GLN A 230 -19.61 22.59 8.91
C GLN A 230 -19.06 21.59 7.89
N ILE A 231 -19.62 21.58 6.68
CA ILE A 231 -19.21 20.63 5.62
C ILE A 231 -17.81 21.00 5.10
N LEU A 232 -16.87 20.07 5.26
CA LEU A 232 -15.46 20.19 4.89
C LEU A 232 -15.14 19.43 3.59
N THR A 233 -14.12 19.90 2.87
CA THR A 233 -13.51 19.19 1.73
C THR A 233 -12.41 18.26 2.23
N SER A 234 -12.22 17.12 1.56
CA SER A 234 -11.32 16.02 1.99
C SER A 234 -9.82 16.32 1.91
N LYS A 235 -9.38 17.37 1.23
CA LYS A 235 -7.99 17.51 0.75
C LYS A 235 -6.93 18.02 1.75
N MET A 236 -6.99 17.67 3.03
CA MET A 236 -5.89 17.94 3.99
C MET A 236 -5.79 16.79 4.98
N THR A 237 -4.60 16.59 5.55
CA THR A 237 -4.11 15.65 6.61
C THR A 237 -5.07 15.27 7.76
N ILE A 238 -6.26 15.84 7.78
CA ILE A 238 -7.44 15.51 8.58
C ILE A 238 -8.01 14.11 8.25
N GLU A 239 -7.84 13.58 7.02
CA GLU A 239 -8.44 12.28 6.65
C GLU A 239 -8.08 11.17 7.65
N SER A 240 -6.79 11.02 7.98
CA SER A 240 -6.33 10.04 8.97
C SER A 240 -6.90 10.32 10.36
N GLN A 241 -7.01 11.59 10.78
CA GLN A 241 -7.57 11.93 12.10
C GLN A 241 -9.06 11.60 12.21
N SER A 242 -9.83 11.81 11.14
CA SER A 242 -11.25 11.46 11.10
C SER A 242 -11.46 9.95 11.26
N CYS A 243 -10.64 9.13 10.58
CA CYS A 243 -10.67 7.68 10.75
C CYS A 243 -10.26 7.27 12.18
N LEU A 244 -9.14 7.82 12.67
CA LEU A 244 -8.57 7.45 13.97
C LEU A 244 -9.47 7.83 15.15
N LYS A 245 -10.33 8.85 15.02
CA LYS A 245 -11.29 9.22 16.08
C LYS A 245 -12.20 8.06 16.49
N CYS A 246 -12.59 7.21 15.54
CA CYS A 246 -13.41 6.03 15.81
C CYS A 246 -12.57 4.76 15.90
N HIS A 247 -11.60 4.58 15.00
CA HIS A 247 -10.81 3.34 14.93
C HIS A 247 -9.75 3.19 16.03
N LEU A 248 -9.51 4.21 16.85
CA LEU A 248 -8.70 4.08 18.08
C LEU A 248 -9.56 3.95 19.35
N ASP A 249 -10.89 3.92 19.23
CA ASP A 249 -11.77 3.73 20.38
C ASP A 249 -11.84 2.24 20.74
N GLU A 250 -11.14 1.84 21.80
CA GLU A 250 -11.14 0.46 22.31
C GLU A 250 -12.53 -0.02 22.76
N LYS A 251 -13.48 0.89 23.04
CA LYS A 251 -14.87 0.49 23.34
C LYS A 251 -15.62 0.06 22.09
N LEU A 252 -15.30 0.66 20.95
CA LEU A 252 -15.88 0.28 19.66
C LEU A 252 -15.16 -0.91 19.03
N PHE A 253 -13.83 -0.99 19.20
CA PHE A 253 -12.98 -2.01 18.61
C PHE A 253 -12.02 -2.65 19.65
N PRO A 254 -12.54 -3.48 20.58
CA PRO A 254 -11.73 -4.11 21.61
C PRO A 254 -10.80 -5.20 21.05
N GLY A 255 -9.78 -5.58 21.83
CA GLY A 255 -8.84 -6.65 21.51
C GLY A 255 -7.48 -6.15 21.01
N GLU A 256 -6.64 -7.09 20.57
CA GLU A 256 -5.26 -6.80 20.13
C GLU A 256 -4.96 -7.27 18.70
N GLY A 257 -5.85 -8.06 18.10
CA GLY A 257 -5.68 -8.60 16.75
C GLY A 257 -6.15 -7.66 15.64
N ARG A 258 -6.09 -8.15 14.39
CA ARG A 258 -6.60 -7.43 13.21
C ARG A 258 -8.05 -6.98 13.42
N GLY A 259 -8.32 -5.71 13.16
CA GLY A 259 -9.63 -5.09 13.35
C GLY A 259 -9.85 -4.44 14.73
N SER A 260 -8.88 -4.54 15.65
CA SER A 260 -8.92 -3.84 16.94
C SER A 260 -8.34 -2.43 16.87
N ALA A 261 -8.67 -1.61 17.86
CA ALA A 261 -8.11 -0.26 18.00
C ALA A 261 -6.59 -0.27 18.24
N LYS A 262 -6.08 -1.26 18.98
CA LYS A 262 -4.64 -1.43 19.21
C LYS A 262 -3.90 -1.75 17.91
N PHE A 263 -4.45 -2.62 17.07
CA PHE A 263 -3.87 -2.93 15.77
C PHE A 263 -3.83 -1.69 14.85
N VAL A 264 -4.86 -0.83 14.88
CA VAL A 264 -4.84 0.42 14.10
C VAL A 264 -3.86 1.44 14.69
N ALA A 265 -3.63 1.43 16.00
CA ALA A 265 -2.70 2.36 16.65
C ALA A 265 -1.26 2.22 16.12
N ASP A 266 -0.87 1.02 15.68
CA ASP A 266 0.40 0.73 15.02
C ASP A 266 0.63 1.57 13.76
N TYR A 267 -0.43 2.07 13.12
CA TYR A 267 -0.29 3.00 11.99
C TYR A 267 0.61 4.19 12.33
N LYS A 268 0.52 4.70 13.57
CA LYS A 268 1.31 5.86 14.03
C LYS A 268 2.81 5.60 14.05
N THR A 269 3.26 4.34 14.09
CA THR A 269 4.68 3.98 14.06
C THR A 269 5.19 3.74 12.64
N SER A 270 4.29 3.73 11.65
CA SER A 270 4.66 3.48 10.26
C SER A 270 5.35 4.68 9.62
N VAL A 271 6.11 4.41 8.55
CA VAL A 271 6.64 5.45 7.69
C VAL A 271 5.53 6.25 6.99
N HIS A 272 4.33 5.67 6.82
CA HIS A 272 3.20 6.34 6.18
C HIS A 272 2.46 7.31 7.12
N ALA A 273 2.65 7.21 8.45
CA ALA A 273 2.13 8.20 9.38
C ALA A 273 3.01 9.45 9.51
N SER A 274 4.18 9.52 8.84
CA SER A 274 5.02 10.72 8.87
C SER A 274 4.40 11.82 8.01
N ILE A 275 4.06 12.96 8.61
CA ILE A 275 3.21 13.99 7.98
C ILE A 275 3.86 14.60 6.72
N GLU A 276 5.18 14.82 6.72
CA GLU A 276 5.94 15.28 5.55
C GLU A 276 7.39 14.81 5.64
N LYS A 277 7.91 14.15 4.61
CA LYS A 277 9.36 13.95 4.44
C LYS A 277 9.74 14.33 3.00
N GLY A 278 10.44 15.46 2.85
CA GLY A 278 10.92 15.94 1.55
C GLY A 278 9.84 16.59 0.67
N GLY A 279 8.81 17.21 1.26
CA GLY A 279 7.77 17.93 0.51
C GLY A 279 6.77 17.04 -0.24
N LYS A 280 6.74 15.73 0.05
CA LYS A 280 5.73 14.78 -0.43
C LYS A 280 4.85 14.35 0.75
N GLU A 281 3.53 14.43 0.55
CA GLU A 281 2.53 13.91 1.48
C GLU A 281 2.69 12.39 1.61
N ALA A 282 2.63 11.87 2.84
CA ALA A 282 2.64 10.43 3.07
C ALA A 282 1.24 9.82 2.86
N ALA A 283 1.20 8.50 2.64
CA ALA A 283 -0.04 7.78 2.40
C ALA A 283 -0.95 7.76 3.65
N GLY A 284 -2.17 8.27 3.49
CA GLY A 284 -3.24 8.21 4.47
C GLY A 284 -3.98 6.86 4.47
N CYS A 285 -5.00 6.77 5.32
CA CYS A 285 -5.82 5.56 5.43
C CYS A 285 -6.55 5.24 4.11
N SER A 286 -7.06 6.28 3.44
CA SER A 286 -7.86 6.22 2.21
C SER A 286 -7.07 5.75 0.98
N ASP A 287 -5.79 6.07 0.91
CA ASP A 287 -4.91 5.66 -0.20
C ASP A 287 -4.82 4.13 -0.33
N CYS A 288 -4.87 3.46 0.82
CA CYS A 288 -4.81 2.00 0.93
C CYS A 288 -6.20 1.37 1.00
N HIS A 289 -7.09 1.85 1.87
CA HIS A 289 -8.40 1.21 2.15
C HIS A 289 -9.55 1.71 1.26
N GLY A 290 -9.36 2.79 0.52
CA GLY A 290 -10.42 3.50 -0.19
C GLY A 290 -11.03 4.64 0.64
N ASP A 291 -11.74 5.55 -0.02
CA ASP A 291 -12.33 6.75 0.56
C ASP A 291 -13.81 6.52 0.95
N HIS A 292 -14.73 6.64 0.00
CA HIS A 292 -16.16 6.36 0.16
C HIS A 292 -16.45 4.88 -0.05
N MET A 293 -15.58 4.10 -0.70
CA MET A 293 -15.72 2.65 -0.90
C MET A 293 -14.74 1.84 -0.05
N ILE A 294 -14.87 1.92 1.27
CA ILE A 294 -14.10 1.09 2.20
C ILE A 294 -14.74 -0.29 2.29
N GLN A 295 -14.02 -1.33 1.91
CA GLN A 295 -14.53 -2.70 1.89
C GLN A 295 -14.11 -3.49 3.14
N ASP A 296 -14.91 -4.50 3.49
CA ASP A 296 -14.55 -5.44 4.55
C ASP A 296 -13.20 -6.10 4.23
N PRO A 297 -12.27 -6.25 5.19
CA PRO A 297 -10.97 -6.88 4.95
C PRO A 297 -11.05 -8.33 4.44
N ASN A 298 -12.17 -9.03 4.65
CA ASN A 298 -12.40 -10.38 4.15
C ASN A 298 -13.04 -10.40 2.75
N ASN A 299 -13.43 -9.23 2.23
CA ASN A 299 -13.98 -9.12 0.88
C ASN A 299 -12.85 -9.36 -0.15
N PRO A 300 -13.00 -10.31 -1.09
CA PRO A 300 -12.01 -10.54 -2.14
C PRO A 300 -11.73 -9.32 -3.03
N GLN A 301 -12.65 -8.35 -3.06
CA GLN A 301 -12.49 -7.13 -3.82
C GLN A 301 -11.71 -6.04 -3.09
N ALA A 302 -11.48 -6.18 -1.78
CA ALA A 302 -10.81 -5.16 -0.96
C ALA A 302 -9.41 -4.87 -1.51
N SER A 303 -9.07 -3.58 -1.62
CA SER A 303 -7.76 -3.13 -2.10
C SER A 303 -6.60 -3.66 -1.24
N THR A 304 -6.84 -3.83 0.05
CA THR A 304 -5.84 -4.31 1.02
C THR A 304 -5.84 -5.84 1.18
N ILE A 305 -6.64 -6.58 0.40
CA ILE A 305 -6.57 -8.04 0.40
C ILE A 305 -5.25 -8.49 -0.19
N ARG A 306 -4.76 -9.63 0.28
CA ARG A 306 -3.50 -10.25 -0.14
C ARG A 306 -3.32 -10.33 -1.67
N ALA A 307 -4.37 -10.67 -2.42
CA ALA A 307 -4.32 -10.80 -3.87
C ALA A 307 -4.16 -9.45 -4.60
N LYS A 308 -4.67 -8.35 -4.02
CA LYS A 308 -4.60 -6.99 -4.61
C LYS A 308 -3.50 -6.12 -4.01
N MET A 309 -2.74 -6.65 -3.05
CA MET A 309 -1.66 -5.93 -2.36
C MET A 309 -0.67 -5.30 -3.33
N LEU A 310 -0.29 -6.03 -4.39
CA LEU A 310 0.63 -5.52 -5.42
C LEU A 310 0.07 -4.32 -6.17
N GLU A 311 -1.22 -4.33 -6.50
CA GLU A 311 -1.89 -3.21 -7.18
C GLU A 311 -1.96 -1.99 -6.24
N THR A 312 -2.28 -2.21 -4.97
CA THR A 312 -2.40 -1.14 -3.97
C THR A 312 -1.07 -0.45 -3.70
N CYS A 313 0.00 -1.21 -3.44
CA CYS A 313 1.34 -0.63 -3.28
C CYS A 313 1.82 0.00 -4.59
N GLY A 314 1.49 -0.61 -5.74
CA GLY A 314 1.89 -0.17 -7.08
C GLY A 314 1.32 1.17 -7.51
N LYS A 315 0.28 1.70 -6.84
CA LYS A 315 -0.20 3.08 -7.09
C LYS A 315 0.92 4.12 -6.90
N CYS A 316 1.85 3.86 -5.98
CA CYS A 316 2.98 4.74 -5.67
C CYS A 316 4.35 4.06 -5.87
N HIS A 317 4.46 2.75 -5.62
CA HIS A 317 5.71 1.99 -5.68
C HIS A 317 5.78 1.08 -6.92
N GLN A 318 5.48 1.63 -8.12
CA GLN A 318 5.45 0.85 -9.37
C GLN A 318 6.73 0.03 -9.57
N GLN A 319 7.89 0.68 -9.48
CA GLN A 319 9.17 0.04 -9.78
C GLN A 319 9.44 -1.16 -8.87
N GLU A 320 9.24 -1.01 -7.56
CA GLU A 320 9.46 -2.09 -6.61
C GLU A 320 8.46 -3.24 -6.78
N VAL A 321 7.22 -2.93 -7.17
CA VAL A 321 6.22 -3.95 -7.52
C VAL A 321 6.65 -4.72 -8.77
N GLU A 322 7.16 -4.06 -9.79
CA GLU A 322 7.67 -4.73 -11.00
C GLU A 322 8.91 -5.57 -10.70
N HIS A 323 9.79 -5.13 -9.81
CA HIS A 323 10.91 -5.94 -9.32
C HIS A 323 10.41 -7.16 -8.53
N PHE A 324 9.49 -6.95 -7.59
CA PHE A 324 8.93 -8.03 -6.77
C PHE A 324 8.22 -9.10 -7.61
N LYS A 325 7.48 -8.70 -8.65
CA LYS A 325 6.83 -9.64 -9.58
C LYS A 325 7.81 -10.58 -10.28
N LYS A 326 9.07 -10.16 -10.48
CA LYS A 326 10.13 -10.99 -11.07
C LYS A 326 10.69 -12.04 -10.09
N SER A 327 10.43 -11.89 -8.79
CA SER A 327 10.89 -12.86 -7.79
C SER A 327 10.09 -14.14 -7.79
N GLN A 328 10.69 -15.18 -7.21
CA GLN A 328 9.96 -16.42 -6.93
C GLN A 328 8.79 -16.16 -5.97
N HIS A 329 8.95 -15.24 -5.00
CA HIS A 329 7.88 -14.85 -4.09
C HIS A 329 6.70 -14.19 -4.83
N GLY A 330 6.98 -13.21 -5.68
CA GLY A 330 5.96 -12.53 -6.48
C GLY A 330 5.30 -13.46 -7.50
N THR A 331 6.10 -14.30 -8.16
CA THR A 331 5.60 -15.31 -9.11
C THR A 331 4.63 -16.28 -8.45
N GLU A 332 4.97 -16.80 -7.27
CA GLU A 332 4.08 -17.70 -6.52
C GLU A 332 2.85 -16.97 -5.95
N LEU A 333 3.00 -15.73 -5.49
CA LEU A 333 1.88 -14.90 -5.05
C LEU A 333 0.85 -14.68 -6.16
N MET A 334 1.30 -14.38 -7.38
CA MET A 334 0.44 -14.19 -8.55
C MET A 334 -0.27 -15.47 -9.00
N LYS A 335 0.33 -16.65 -8.75
CA LYS A 335 -0.34 -17.95 -8.95
C LYS A 335 -1.40 -18.28 -7.90
N GLY A 336 -1.63 -17.39 -6.92
CA GLY A 336 -2.57 -17.61 -5.82
C GLY A 336 -2.01 -18.47 -4.69
N ASN A 337 -0.69 -18.69 -4.62
CA ASN A 337 -0.08 -19.43 -3.52
C ASN A 337 -0.16 -18.59 -2.23
N PHE A 338 -1.03 -19.01 -1.30
CA PHE A 338 -1.24 -18.30 -0.02
C PHE A 338 -0.03 -18.35 0.91
N LYS A 339 0.92 -19.27 0.68
CA LYS A 339 2.15 -19.38 1.47
C LYS A 339 3.26 -18.43 1.02
N ALA A 340 3.16 -17.83 -0.17
CA ALA A 340 4.13 -16.85 -0.61
C ALA A 340 4.15 -15.63 0.35
N PRO A 341 5.24 -14.89 0.52
CA PRO A 341 5.17 -13.63 1.23
C PRO A 341 4.53 -12.53 0.35
N THR A 342 3.96 -11.51 0.98
CA THR A 342 3.60 -10.23 0.32
C THR A 342 4.55 -9.12 0.77
N CYS A 343 4.37 -7.92 0.21
CA CYS A 343 5.07 -6.71 0.70
C CYS A 343 4.90 -6.54 2.22
N ALA A 344 3.69 -6.78 2.74
CA ALA A 344 3.38 -6.66 4.16
C ALA A 344 4.04 -7.76 5.02
N SER A 345 4.39 -8.91 4.44
CA SER A 345 5.11 -9.96 5.17
C SER A 345 6.51 -9.52 5.58
N CYS A 346 7.15 -8.63 4.81
CA CYS A 346 8.47 -8.08 5.12
C CYS A 346 8.38 -6.70 5.79
N HIS A 347 7.55 -5.81 5.25
CA HIS A 347 7.47 -4.43 5.72
C HIS A 347 6.49 -4.21 6.88
N GLY A 348 5.56 -5.13 7.14
CA GLY A 348 4.48 -4.93 8.10
C GLY A 348 3.19 -4.37 7.45
N GLU A 349 2.14 -4.24 8.26
CA GLU A 349 0.79 -3.88 7.80
C GLU A 349 0.41 -2.45 8.18
N HIS A 350 -0.19 -2.22 9.35
CA HIS A 350 -0.37 -0.85 9.82
C HIS A 350 0.95 -0.27 10.31
N ASN A 351 1.91 -1.07 10.79
CA ASN A 351 3.25 -0.65 11.18
C ASN A 351 4.29 -0.62 10.04
N ILE A 352 3.92 -0.29 8.78
CA ILE A 352 4.85 -0.34 7.63
C ILE A 352 6.21 0.30 7.95
N LYS A 353 7.25 -0.53 7.93
CA LYS A 353 8.63 -0.24 8.33
C LYS A 353 9.45 0.26 7.16
N SER A 354 10.26 1.29 7.42
CA SER A 354 11.21 1.85 6.46
C SER A 354 12.50 1.04 6.42
N VAL A 355 12.99 0.72 5.22
CA VAL A 355 14.29 0.07 5.05
C VAL A 355 15.48 0.94 5.44
N VAL A 356 15.29 2.26 5.49
CA VAL A 356 16.38 3.22 5.79
C VAL A 356 16.46 3.54 7.27
N SER A 357 15.32 3.56 7.98
CA SER A 357 15.26 4.04 9.36
C SER A 357 14.76 3.01 10.39
N SER A 358 14.25 1.85 9.96
CA SER A 358 13.76 0.82 10.88
C SER A 358 14.90 -0.10 11.32
N LYS A 359 14.93 -0.45 12.61
CA LYS A 359 15.94 -1.37 13.16
C LYS A 359 15.82 -2.78 12.57
N GLU A 360 14.62 -3.19 12.18
CA GLU A 360 14.28 -4.48 11.61
C GLU A 360 14.89 -4.71 10.22
N PHE A 361 15.25 -3.64 9.52
CA PHE A 361 15.94 -3.70 8.23
C PHE A 361 17.44 -3.37 8.35
N THR A 362 17.99 -3.38 9.57
CA THR A 362 19.45 -3.49 9.71
C THR A 362 19.93 -4.78 9.08
N LYS A 363 21.15 -4.80 8.54
CA LYS A 363 21.71 -5.98 7.87
C LYS A 363 21.59 -7.27 8.69
N LEU A 364 21.80 -7.20 10.02
CA LEU A 364 21.61 -8.35 10.91
C LEU A 364 20.15 -8.80 11.02
N ASN A 365 19.21 -7.86 11.25
CA ASN A 365 17.80 -8.22 11.42
C ASN A 365 17.15 -8.67 10.10
N GLN A 366 17.64 -8.19 8.97
CA GLN A 366 17.23 -8.67 7.66
C GLN A 366 17.55 -10.16 7.47
N VAL A 367 18.70 -10.63 7.96
CA VAL A 367 19.07 -12.04 7.95
C VAL A 367 18.07 -12.85 8.78
N GLU A 368 17.75 -12.40 9.99
CA GLU A 368 16.78 -13.09 10.84
C GLU A 368 15.38 -13.11 10.21
N LEU A 369 14.97 -12.04 9.53
CA LEU A 369 13.70 -11.99 8.78
C LEU A 369 13.66 -13.09 7.71
N CYS A 370 14.70 -13.23 6.89
CA CYS A 370 14.76 -14.29 5.86
C CYS A 370 14.73 -15.69 6.50
N LEU A 371 15.52 -15.92 7.55
CA LEU A 371 15.63 -17.22 8.19
C LEU A 371 14.36 -17.64 8.92
N SER A 372 13.55 -16.69 9.41
CA SER A 372 12.27 -16.96 10.08
C SER A 372 11.28 -17.75 9.22
N CYS A 373 11.42 -17.68 7.88
CA CYS A 373 10.62 -18.44 6.93
C CYS A 373 11.40 -19.59 6.28
N HIS A 374 12.67 -19.38 5.91
CA HIS A 374 13.45 -20.34 5.12
C HIS A 374 14.08 -21.49 5.92
N VAL A 375 14.19 -21.38 7.25
CA VAL A 375 14.74 -22.46 8.10
C VAL A 375 13.64 -23.21 8.86
N ASP A 376 12.46 -22.60 9.05
CA ASP A 376 11.43 -23.08 9.98
C ASP A 376 10.50 -24.17 9.42
N GLN A 377 10.98 -25.13 8.60
CA GLN A 377 10.26 -26.31 8.04
C GLN A 377 8.85 -26.10 7.45
N LYS A 378 8.35 -24.86 7.41
CA LYS A 378 6.97 -24.47 7.07
C LYS A 378 6.81 -24.21 5.58
N LEU A 379 7.92 -23.94 4.90
CA LEU A 379 7.98 -23.79 3.46
C LEU A 379 8.42 -25.10 2.82
N PRO A 380 7.64 -25.66 1.88
CA PRO A 380 8.05 -26.83 1.13
C PRO A 380 9.13 -26.39 0.12
N HIS A 381 10.38 -26.32 0.56
CA HIS A 381 11.53 -26.49 -0.32
C HIS A 381 11.54 -27.95 -0.78
N LYS A 382 10.54 -28.32 -1.58
CA LYS A 382 10.12 -29.70 -1.85
C LYS A 382 11.13 -30.48 -2.71
N ASN A 383 12.19 -29.83 -3.17
CA ASN A 383 13.01 -30.35 -4.25
C ASN A 383 14.42 -30.77 -3.82
N TYR A 384 14.91 -30.41 -2.62
CA TYR A 384 16.26 -30.82 -2.19
C TYR A 384 16.36 -31.09 -0.68
N LYS A 385 16.67 -32.34 -0.33
CA LYS A 385 17.02 -32.74 1.04
C LYS A 385 18.34 -32.05 1.43
N GLY A 386 18.32 -31.19 2.47
CA GLY A 386 19.49 -30.46 2.96
C GLY A 386 19.53 -28.96 2.64
N GLU A 387 18.51 -28.42 1.95
CA GLU A 387 18.41 -26.98 1.63
C GLU A 387 18.26 -26.10 2.88
N GLU A 388 17.54 -26.56 3.91
CA GLU A 388 17.40 -25.85 5.20
C GLU A 388 18.76 -25.65 5.88
N VAL A 389 19.60 -26.70 5.89
CA VAL A 389 20.97 -26.67 6.44
C VAL A 389 21.84 -25.73 5.59
N LEU A 390 21.69 -25.78 4.27
CA LEU A 390 22.43 -24.90 3.37
C LEU A 390 22.15 -23.42 3.68
N ILE A 391 20.88 -23.03 3.86
CA ILE A 391 20.52 -21.64 4.14
C ILE A 391 20.92 -21.24 5.58
N SER A 392 20.70 -22.11 6.57
CA SER A 392 21.07 -21.82 7.96
C SER A 392 22.57 -21.62 8.16
N ASN A 393 23.41 -22.30 7.37
CA ASN A 393 24.87 -22.17 7.43
C ASN A 393 25.38 -20.78 7.05
N TYR A 394 24.52 -19.89 6.53
CA TYR A 394 24.87 -18.47 6.43
C TYR A 394 25.29 -17.87 7.78
N LYS A 395 24.71 -18.33 8.89
CA LYS A 395 25.12 -17.91 10.24
C LYS A 395 26.55 -18.33 10.61
N ASP A 396 27.08 -19.36 9.96
CA ASP A 396 28.46 -19.82 10.18
C ASP A 396 29.46 -19.11 9.24
N SER A 397 28.97 -18.32 8.28
CA SER A 397 29.82 -17.60 7.34
C SER A 397 30.64 -16.49 8.01
N TYR A 398 31.76 -16.14 7.39
CA TYR A 398 32.53 -14.96 7.76
C TYR A 398 31.72 -13.67 7.56
N HIS A 399 30.83 -13.60 6.55
CA HIS A 399 29.97 -12.43 6.33
C HIS A 399 29.04 -12.18 7.52
N TYR A 400 28.38 -13.22 8.05
CA TYR A 400 27.50 -13.05 9.21
C TYR A 400 28.29 -12.66 10.47
N ARG A 401 29.43 -13.32 10.74
CA ARG A 401 30.29 -12.94 11.88
C ARG A 401 30.81 -11.52 11.76
N ALA A 402 31.21 -11.08 10.57
CA ALA A 402 31.61 -9.70 10.31
C ALA A 402 30.47 -8.71 10.59
N LEU A 403 29.22 -9.04 10.22
CA LEU A 403 28.05 -8.22 10.58
C LEU A 403 27.86 -8.14 12.11
N GLN A 404 28.04 -9.25 12.83
CA GLN A 404 27.95 -9.28 14.31
C GLN A 404 29.04 -8.41 14.96
N GLU A 405 30.23 -8.34 14.36
CA GLU A 405 31.32 -7.45 14.77
C GLU A 405 31.10 -5.98 14.38
N GLY A 406 29.97 -5.64 13.76
CA GLY A 406 29.63 -4.27 13.35
C GLY A 406 30.21 -3.85 12.00
N LYS A 407 30.78 -4.77 11.21
CA LYS A 407 31.28 -4.49 9.86
C LYS A 407 30.12 -4.48 8.86
N LEU A 408 29.42 -3.34 8.76
CA LEU A 408 28.20 -3.19 7.95
C LEU A 408 28.41 -3.35 6.43
N ASN A 409 29.65 -3.38 5.93
CA ASN A 409 29.92 -3.68 4.53
C ASN A 409 29.82 -5.18 4.20
N ALA A 410 29.74 -6.06 5.21
CA ALA A 410 29.57 -7.49 4.95
C ALA A 410 28.23 -7.77 4.25
N ALA A 411 28.25 -8.76 3.36
CA ALA A 411 27.12 -9.09 2.49
C ALA A 411 26.05 -9.88 3.24
N THR A 412 24.79 -9.57 2.98
CA THR A 412 23.55 -10.24 3.44
C THR A 412 22.90 -11.02 2.31
N CYS A 413 21.79 -11.71 2.60
CA CYS A 413 21.02 -12.44 1.60
C CYS A 413 20.63 -11.55 0.40
N SER A 414 20.17 -10.30 0.64
CA SER A 414 19.75 -9.41 -0.44
C SER A 414 20.89 -8.86 -1.28
N ASP A 415 22.11 -8.80 -0.75
CA ASP A 415 23.28 -8.34 -1.50
C ASP A 415 23.65 -9.36 -2.60
N CYS A 416 23.39 -10.65 -2.38
CA CYS A 416 23.64 -11.71 -3.35
C CYS A 416 22.43 -12.11 -4.19
N HIS A 417 21.22 -12.10 -3.61
CA HIS A 417 20.00 -12.56 -4.28
C HIS A 417 19.15 -11.43 -4.88
N GLY A 418 19.41 -10.17 -4.51
CA GLY A 418 18.51 -9.03 -4.75
C GLY A 418 17.53 -8.83 -3.60
N ALA A 419 17.02 -7.60 -3.44
CA ALA A 419 16.12 -7.23 -2.34
C ALA A 419 14.64 -7.48 -2.66
N HIS A 420 14.23 -7.22 -3.91
CA HIS A 420 12.86 -7.44 -4.37
C HIS A 420 12.80 -8.42 -5.54
N GLU A 421 13.82 -8.47 -6.40
CA GLU A 421 13.84 -9.30 -7.61
C GLU A 421 14.06 -10.77 -7.30
N MET A 422 14.91 -11.12 -6.33
CA MET A 422 15.09 -12.46 -5.74
C MET A 422 14.81 -13.60 -6.73
N LYS A 423 15.48 -13.52 -7.89
CA LYS A 423 15.25 -14.39 -9.03
C LYS A 423 15.77 -15.79 -8.75
N LYS A 424 15.20 -16.78 -9.43
CA LYS A 424 15.65 -18.17 -9.33
C LYS A 424 17.05 -18.33 -9.95
N PHE A 425 17.84 -19.26 -9.43
CA PHE A 425 19.24 -19.45 -9.82
C PHE A 425 19.47 -19.80 -11.31
N ASP A 426 18.44 -20.29 -12.00
CA ASP A 426 18.47 -20.66 -13.42
C ASP A 426 18.00 -19.52 -14.35
N ASP A 427 17.53 -18.39 -13.80
CA ASP A 427 17.22 -17.18 -14.57
C ASP A 427 18.53 -16.45 -14.95
N PRO A 428 18.82 -16.22 -16.24
CA PRO A 428 20.04 -15.55 -16.69
C PRO A 428 20.26 -14.13 -16.14
N GLU A 429 19.20 -13.44 -15.70
CA GLU A 429 19.28 -12.11 -15.09
C GLU A 429 19.45 -12.17 -13.56
N ALA A 430 19.39 -13.36 -12.94
CA ALA A 430 19.60 -13.48 -11.51
C ALA A 430 21.03 -13.12 -11.12
N GLN A 431 21.20 -12.42 -10.00
CA GLN A 431 22.53 -12.12 -9.45
C GLN A 431 23.32 -13.40 -9.10
N ILE A 432 22.62 -14.44 -8.67
CA ILE A 432 23.21 -15.76 -8.37
C ILE A 432 23.29 -16.69 -9.58
N TYR A 433 22.92 -16.24 -10.79
CA TYR A 433 23.10 -17.03 -12.00
C TYR A 433 24.58 -17.32 -12.22
N LYS A 434 24.93 -18.53 -12.65
CA LYS A 434 26.34 -19.00 -12.73
C LYS A 434 27.29 -17.99 -13.38
N LYS A 435 26.88 -17.37 -14.49
CA LYS A 435 27.70 -16.37 -15.22
C LYS A 435 27.77 -15.00 -14.55
N ASN A 436 26.87 -14.72 -13.61
CA ASN A 436 26.79 -13.45 -12.89
C ASN A 436 27.47 -13.49 -11.51
N ILE A 437 27.77 -14.68 -10.96
CA ILE A 437 28.35 -14.84 -9.62
C ILE A 437 29.60 -13.98 -9.41
N ALA A 438 30.54 -13.99 -10.37
CA ALA A 438 31.75 -13.17 -10.25
C ALA A 438 31.43 -11.67 -10.10
N LYS A 439 30.49 -11.17 -10.91
CA LYS A 439 30.01 -9.78 -10.84
C LYS A 439 29.28 -9.50 -9.52
N THR A 440 28.52 -10.47 -9.01
CA THR A 440 27.81 -10.34 -7.73
C THR A 440 28.78 -10.27 -6.55
N CYS A 441 29.82 -11.09 -6.52
CA CYS A 441 30.86 -11.01 -5.49
C CYS A 441 31.68 -9.71 -5.59
N GLY A 442 31.90 -9.21 -6.81
CA GLY A 442 32.65 -7.98 -7.10
C GLY A 442 31.78 -6.73 -7.30
N GLN A 443 30.58 -6.68 -6.74
CA GLN A 443 29.77 -5.44 -6.66
C GLN A 443 30.57 -4.30 -6.03
N SER A 444 30.17 -3.05 -6.29
CA SER A 444 30.80 -1.86 -5.71
C SER A 444 30.90 -2.00 -4.20
N ASP A 445 32.11 -1.78 -3.65
CA ASP A 445 32.46 -1.89 -2.22
C ASP A 445 32.61 -3.32 -1.65
N CYS A 446 32.61 -4.35 -2.51
CA CYS A 446 32.88 -5.75 -2.12
C CYS A 446 34.24 -6.24 -2.67
N HIS A 447 34.28 -7.38 -3.37
CA HIS A 447 35.51 -8.03 -3.84
C HIS A 447 35.98 -7.53 -5.21
N THR A 448 36.00 -6.21 -5.41
CA THR A 448 36.31 -5.58 -6.72
C THR A 448 37.71 -5.92 -7.23
N LYS A 449 38.70 -5.96 -6.35
CA LYS A 449 40.07 -6.38 -6.70
C LYS A 449 40.12 -7.83 -7.16
N GLN A 450 39.51 -8.74 -6.40
CA GLN A 450 39.51 -10.16 -6.73
C GLN A 450 38.72 -10.44 -8.01
N LEU A 451 37.64 -9.70 -8.28
CA LEU A 451 36.95 -9.73 -9.56
C LEU A 451 37.90 -9.29 -10.68
N GLY A 452 38.63 -8.19 -10.50
CA GLY A 452 39.66 -7.75 -11.46
C GLY A 452 40.72 -8.82 -11.76
N ASP A 453 41.20 -9.53 -10.73
CA ASP A 453 42.17 -10.62 -10.89
C ASP A 453 41.55 -11.86 -11.58
N TYR A 454 40.28 -12.16 -11.30
CA TYR A 454 39.54 -13.27 -11.93
C TYR A 454 39.24 -13.00 -13.41
N ASN A 455 39.09 -11.73 -13.77
CA ASN A 455 38.80 -11.33 -15.14
C ASN A 455 39.93 -11.72 -16.09
N GLY A 456 39.57 -12.43 -17.15
CA GLY A 456 40.48 -13.00 -18.14
C GLY A 456 41.20 -14.26 -17.66
N SER A 457 40.87 -14.82 -16.50
CA SER A 457 41.32 -16.17 -16.13
C SER A 457 40.74 -17.22 -17.08
N ILE A 458 41.38 -18.39 -17.17
CA ILE A 458 40.89 -19.51 -18.00
C ILE A 458 39.54 -20.03 -17.51
N HIS A 459 39.25 -19.93 -16.21
CA HIS A 459 37.97 -20.30 -15.64
C HIS A 459 36.85 -19.36 -16.08
N GLU A 460 37.11 -18.04 -16.09
CA GLU A 460 36.15 -17.07 -16.62
C GLU A 460 35.96 -17.22 -18.13
N GLN A 461 37.05 -17.29 -18.90
CA GLN A 461 36.99 -17.48 -20.35
C GLN A 461 36.24 -18.76 -20.73
N SER A 462 36.46 -19.85 -20.00
CA SER A 462 35.73 -21.10 -20.24
C SER A 462 34.23 -20.92 -19.95
N LEU A 463 33.87 -20.20 -18.89
CA LEU A 463 32.48 -19.94 -18.53
C LEU A 463 31.75 -19.04 -19.55
N LEU A 464 32.42 -17.99 -20.02
CA LEU A 464 31.82 -16.96 -20.88
C LEU A 464 31.96 -17.29 -22.37
N ASP A 465 33.18 -17.56 -22.85
CA ASP A 465 33.49 -17.70 -24.27
C ASP A 465 33.18 -19.09 -24.79
N LYS A 466 33.48 -20.13 -23.99
CA LYS A 466 33.20 -21.53 -24.33
C LYS A 466 31.84 -22.03 -23.84
N ASN A 467 31.06 -21.15 -23.18
CA ASN A 467 29.77 -21.48 -22.59
C ASN A 467 29.80 -22.75 -21.72
N ASN A 468 30.88 -22.96 -20.97
CA ASN A 468 31.06 -24.13 -20.12
C ASN A 468 30.39 -23.90 -18.73
N PRO A 469 29.25 -24.54 -18.43
CA PRO A 469 28.57 -24.36 -17.14
C PRO A 469 29.34 -24.98 -15.95
N ASP A 470 30.23 -25.93 -16.22
CA ASP A 470 31.01 -26.65 -15.20
C ASP A 470 32.31 -25.90 -14.85
N ALA A 471 32.62 -24.81 -15.57
CA ALA A 471 33.72 -23.93 -15.21
C ALA A 471 33.51 -23.37 -13.78
N PRO A 472 34.54 -23.42 -12.91
CA PRO A 472 34.41 -22.95 -11.54
C PRO A 472 34.27 -21.43 -11.49
N THR A 473 33.55 -20.93 -10.49
CA THR A 473 33.43 -19.51 -10.16
C THR A 473 33.65 -19.30 -8.65
N CYS A 474 33.50 -18.08 -8.13
CA CYS A 474 33.86 -17.71 -6.76
C CYS A 474 33.29 -18.68 -5.72
N ASN A 475 31.99 -18.98 -5.80
CA ASN A 475 31.30 -19.87 -4.87
C ASN A 475 31.69 -21.36 -5.01
N THR A 476 32.35 -21.74 -6.11
CA THR A 476 32.84 -23.11 -6.32
C THR A 476 34.04 -23.37 -5.43
N CYS A 477 34.92 -22.38 -5.27
CA CYS A 477 36.10 -22.47 -4.40
C CYS A 477 35.81 -22.05 -2.96
N HIS A 478 35.07 -20.94 -2.77
CA HIS A 478 34.83 -20.35 -1.45
C HIS A 478 33.60 -20.93 -0.72
N GLY A 479 32.74 -21.67 -1.42
CA GLY A 479 31.45 -22.13 -0.90
C GLY A 479 30.32 -21.14 -1.17
N ASN A 480 29.11 -21.52 -0.75
CA ASN A 480 27.87 -20.76 -1.00
C ASN A 480 27.44 -19.97 0.24
N HIS A 481 26.44 -20.47 0.97
CA HIS A 481 25.97 -19.80 2.18
C HIS A 481 26.98 -19.87 3.32
N GLN A 482 27.92 -20.82 3.32
CA GLN A 482 28.98 -20.94 4.33
C GLN A 482 30.34 -20.43 3.80
N ILE A 483 30.40 -19.19 3.32
CA ILE A 483 31.67 -18.58 2.87
C ILE A 483 32.55 -18.30 4.10
N LEU A 484 33.70 -18.97 4.16
CA LEU A 484 34.68 -18.85 5.23
C LEU A 484 35.90 -18.05 4.77
N LYS A 485 36.64 -17.52 5.74
CA LYS A 485 37.91 -16.85 5.47
C LYS A 485 39.01 -17.89 5.21
N LYS A 486 40.03 -17.53 4.41
CA LYS A 486 41.10 -18.45 3.98
C LYS A 486 41.87 -19.06 5.15
N ASP A 487 42.03 -18.36 6.26
CA ASP A 487 42.84 -18.80 7.42
C ASP A 487 42.07 -19.66 8.43
N GLU A 488 40.79 -19.95 8.17
CA GLU A 488 39.94 -20.74 9.06
C GLU A 488 40.09 -22.24 8.77
N SER A 489 40.28 -23.06 9.80
CA SER A 489 40.59 -24.48 9.67
C SER A 489 39.54 -25.27 8.89
N GLU A 490 38.29 -24.83 8.92
CA GLU A 490 37.12 -25.44 8.29
C GLU A 490 37.02 -25.06 6.80
N SER A 491 37.78 -24.05 6.36
CA SER A 491 37.81 -23.62 4.98
C SER A 491 38.57 -24.62 4.10
N ARG A 492 37.96 -25.02 2.98
CA ARG A 492 38.55 -25.96 2.02
C ARG A 492 39.88 -25.46 1.43
N ILE A 493 40.07 -24.14 1.43
CA ILE A 493 41.25 -23.47 0.89
C ILE A 493 42.28 -23.08 1.96
N ALA A 494 42.07 -23.46 3.23
CA ALA A 494 42.99 -23.10 4.32
C ALA A 494 44.26 -23.95 4.36
N SER A 495 44.14 -25.24 4.05
CA SER A 495 45.30 -26.14 4.02
C SER A 495 45.77 -26.37 2.59
N SER A 496 47.10 -26.48 2.39
CA SER A 496 47.66 -26.84 1.09
C SER A 496 47.10 -28.16 0.56
N LYS A 497 46.86 -29.13 1.45
CA LYS A 497 46.24 -30.42 1.09
C LYS A 497 44.80 -30.23 0.60
N GLY A 498 44.00 -29.44 1.32
CA GLY A 498 42.61 -29.14 0.93
C GLY A 498 42.54 -28.38 -0.40
N LEU A 499 43.42 -27.41 -0.60
CA LEU A 499 43.51 -26.65 -1.85
C LEU A 499 43.89 -27.53 -3.05
N VAL A 500 44.89 -28.41 -2.90
CA VAL A 500 45.26 -29.36 -3.96
C VAL A 500 44.09 -30.29 -4.27
N GLN A 501 43.38 -30.79 -3.25
CA GLN A 501 42.20 -31.62 -3.45
C GLN A 501 41.10 -30.87 -4.22
N LEU A 502 40.80 -29.63 -3.85
CA LEU A 502 39.80 -28.79 -4.52
C LEU A 502 40.08 -28.65 -6.03
N CYS A 503 41.34 -28.45 -6.42
CA CYS A 503 41.71 -28.39 -7.84
C CYS A 503 41.61 -29.77 -8.50
N SER A 504 42.05 -30.81 -7.79
CA SER A 504 42.05 -32.20 -8.27
C SER A 504 40.63 -32.73 -8.53
N ASP A 505 39.64 -32.29 -7.76
CA ASP A 505 38.24 -32.73 -7.91
C ASP A 505 37.71 -32.50 -9.34
N CYS A 506 38.22 -31.48 -10.05
CA CYS A 506 37.89 -31.23 -11.46
C CYS A 506 39.02 -31.64 -12.42
N HIS A 507 40.29 -31.30 -12.11
CA HIS A 507 41.42 -31.53 -13.01
C HIS A 507 41.94 -32.98 -13.01
N ASN A 508 41.41 -33.84 -12.14
CA ASN A 508 41.66 -35.28 -12.07
C ASN A 508 40.39 -36.10 -12.35
N SER A 509 39.27 -35.43 -12.62
CA SER A 509 38.00 -36.09 -12.91
C SER A 509 37.98 -36.51 -14.37
N VAL A 510 37.90 -37.83 -14.61
CA VAL A 510 37.81 -38.42 -15.95
C VAL A 510 36.67 -37.79 -16.75
N GLU A 511 35.49 -37.64 -16.12
CA GLU A 511 34.32 -37.02 -16.73
C GLU A 511 34.63 -35.60 -17.21
N MET A 512 35.26 -34.78 -16.37
CA MET A 512 35.58 -33.39 -16.69
C MET A 512 36.67 -33.29 -17.76
N THR A 513 37.71 -34.11 -17.65
CA THR A 513 38.84 -34.09 -18.59
C THR A 513 38.44 -34.57 -19.98
N GLU A 514 37.60 -35.60 -20.07
CA GLU A 514 37.11 -36.11 -21.37
C GLU A 514 36.10 -35.14 -22.00
N LYS A 515 35.14 -34.62 -21.22
CA LYS A 515 34.08 -33.75 -21.72
C LYS A 515 34.61 -32.44 -22.30
N TYR A 516 35.68 -31.90 -21.73
CA TYR A 516 36.24 -30.60 -22.10
C TYR A 516 37.64 -30.65 -22.72
N ASP A 517 38.12 -31.86 -23.05
CA ASP A 517 39.45 -32.11 -23.62
C ASP A 517 40.57 -31.42 -22.81
N LEU A 518 40.50 -31.57 -21.48
CA LEU A 518 41.47 -30.97 -20.57
C LEU A 518 42.72 -31.86 -20.47
N PRO A 519 43.92 -31.27 -20.28
CA PRO A 519 45.13 -32.06 -20.07
C PRO A 519 45.01 -33.03 -18.91
N THR A 520 45.20 -34.33 -19.17
CA THR A 520 45.20 -35.41 -18.18
C THR A 520 46.59 -35.63 -17.58
N GLY A 521 46.69 -36.30 -16.42
CA GLY A 521 47.97 -36.66 -15.80
C GLY A 521 48.73 -35.52 -15.10
N ARG A 522 48.27 -34.27 -15.24
CA ARG A 522 48.95 -33.09 -14.67
C ARG A 522 48.83 -33.04 -13.14
N THR A 523 47.70 -33.48 -12.61
CA THR A 523 47.46 -33.56 -11.16
C THR A 523 48.30 -34.68 -10.55
N GLU A 524 48.34 -35.85 -11.19
CA GLU A 524 49.10 -37.02 -10.74
C GLU A 524 50.60 -36.73 -10.74
N SER A 525 51.13 -36.17 -11.83
CA SER A 525 52.54 -35.76 -11.91
C SER A 525 52.93 -34.73 -10.85
N TYR A 526 52.02 -33.82 -10.45
CA TYR A 526 52.27 -32.94 -9.31
C TYR A 526 52.29 -33.72 -7.99
N LEU A 527 51.32 -34.60 -7.78
CA LEU A 527 51.20 -35.40 -6.54
C LEU A 527 52.41 -36.31 -6.31
N GLU A 528 53.08 -36.75 -7.38
CA GLU A 528 54.31 -37.54 -7.35
C GLU A 528 55.58 -36.69 -7.22
N SER A 529 55.51 -35.38 -7.43
CA SER A 529 56.63 -34.47 -7.25
C SER A 529 57.03 -34.31 -5.78
N PHE A 530 58.25 -33.80 -5.54
CA PHE A 530 58.70 -33.45 -4.18
C PHE A 530 57.73 -32.51 -3.45
N HIS A 531 57.15 -31.53 -4.16
CA HIS A 531 56.17 -30.62 -3.59
C HIS A 531 54.87 -31.34 -3.23
N GLY A 532 54.35 -32.19 -4.12
CA GLY A 532 53.14 -32.98 -3.88
C GLY A 532 53.29 -33.97 -2.72
N LEU A 533 54.43 -34.66 -2.64
CA LEU A 533 54.77 -35.55 -1.53
C LEU A 533 54.88 -34.80 -0.20
N ALA A 534 55.51 -33.61 -0.20
CA ALA A 534 55.61 -32.77 0.98
C ALA A 534 54.24 -32.25 1.44
N VAL A 535 53.38 -31.81 0.52
CA VAL A 535 51.99 -31.40 0.84
C VAL A 535 51.18 -32.59 1.37
N ARG A 536 51.33 -33.77 0.77
CA ARG A 536 50.70 -35.02 1.26
C ARG A 536 51.17 -35.38 2.67
N GLY A 537 52.44 -35.15 2.97
CA GLY A 537 53.05 -35.27 4.30
C GLY A 537 52.62 -34.19 5.30
N GLY A 538 51.73 -33.26 4.92
CA GLY A 538 51.20 -32.23 5.80
C GLY A 538 52.02 -30.94 5.84
N SER A 539 52.97 -30.74 4.93
CA SER A 539 53.75 -29.50 4.86
C SER A 539 52.86 -28.31 4.57
N LYS A 540 52.98 -27.27 5.41
CA LYS A 540 52.28 -25.98 5.24
C LYS A 540 53.03 -25.00 4.34
N VAL A 541 54.30 -25.28 4.05
CA VAL A 541 55.21 -24.38 3.32
C VAL A 541 55.60 -24.89 1.93
N ALA A 542 55.35 -26.18 1.65
CA ALA A 542 55.58 -26.74 0.33
C ALA A 542 54.67 -26.07 -0.70
N ALA A 543 55.22 -25.81 -1.90
CA ALA A 543 54.47 -25.18 -2.97
C ALA A 543 53.26 -26.04 -3.39
N ASN A 544 52.12 -25.38 -3.52
CA ASN A 544 50.84 -25.98 -3.96
C ASN A 544 50.42 -25.40 -5.32
N CYS A 545 49.25 -25.80 -5.83
CA CYS A 545 48.75 -25.33 -7.12
C CYS A 545 48.69 -23.79 -7.21
N GLU A 546 48.23 -23.10 -6.16
CA GLU A 546 48.18 -21.63 -6.09
C GLU A 546 49.58 -20.99 -6.13
N SER A 547 50.58 -21.64 -5.56
CA SER A 547 51.95 -21.12 -5.50
C SER A 547 52.55 -20.94 -6.89
N CYS A 548 52.16 -21.80 -7.84
CA CYS A 548 52.59 -21.72 -9.23
C CYS A 548 51.57 -20.98 -10.11
N HIS A 549 50.29 -21.35 -10.06
CA HIS A 549 49.25 -20.88 -10.99
C HIS A 549 48.52 -19.59 -10.55
N GLY A 550 48.70 -19.15 -9.30
CA GLY A 550 47.86 -18.11 -8.68
C GLY A 550 46.52 -18.65 -8.17
N ASN A 551 45.69 -17.77 -7.60
CA ASN A 551 44.41 -18.12 -6.96
C ASN A 551 43.18 -17.63 -7.72
N HIS A 552 43.17 -16.38 -8.18
CA HIS A 552 42.06 -15.80 -8.95
C HIS A 552 42.44 -15.60 -10.43
N ASN A 553 43.70 -15.26 -10.71
CA ASN A 553 44.21 -15.03 -12.06
C ASN A 553 44.85 -16.30 -12.68
N ILE A 554 44.12 -17.42 -12.69
CA ILE A 554 44.63 -18.69 -13.22
C ILE A 554 44.61 -18.63 -14.75
N ARG A 555 45.77 -18.71 -15.38
CA ARG A 555 45.95 -18.58 -16.84
C ARG A 555 46.75 -19.75 -17.42
N PRO A 556 46.50 -20.16 -18.67
CA PRO A 556 47.26 -21.22 -19.31
C PRO A 556 48.73 -20.81 -19.47
N SER A 557 49.64 -21.79 -19.54
CA SER A 557 51.10 -21.54 -19.68
C SER A 557 51.49 -20.81 -20.98
N THR A 558 50.61 -20.85 -21.98
CA THR A 558 50.77 -20.14 -23.26
C THR A 558 50.45 -18.65 -23.16
N ASP A 559 49.74 -18.21 -22.12
CA ASP A 559 49.44 -16.80 -21.88
C ASP A 559 50.67 -16.12 -21.25
N SER A 560 51.12 -15.01 -21.85
CA SER A 560 52.28 -14.25 -21.38
C SER A 560 52.07 -13.61 -20.01
N LEU A 561 50.82 -13.38 -19.61
CA LEU A 561 50.45 -12.87 -18.28
C LEU A 561 50.37 -13.98 -17.22
N SER A 562 50.46 -15.24 -17.61
CA SER A 562 50.45 -16.36 -16.67
C SER A 562 51.73 -16.39 -15.84
N THR A 563 51.59 -16.64 -14.53
CA THR A 563 52.73 -16.84 -13.62
C THR A 563 53.58 -18.06 -14.01
N ILE A 564 53.00 -19.00 -14.76
CA ILE A 564 53.70 -20.19 -15.27
C ILE A 564 54.07 -20.08 -16.76
N SER A 565 54.01 -18.88 -17.34
CA SER A 565 54.54 -18.68 -18.69
C SER A 565 56.06 -18.88 -18.68
N LYS A 566 56.63 -19.34 -19.80
CA LYS A 566 58.08 -19.62 -19.89
C LYS A 566 58.95 -18.43 -19.45
N LYS A 567 58.49 -17.20 -19.70
CA LYS A 567 59.17 -15.96 -19.30
C LYS A 567 59.07 -15.67 -17.79
N ASN A 568 57.97 -16.06 -17.16
CA ASN A 568 57.66 -15.71 -15.78
C ASN A 568 58.07 -16.80 -14.77
N LEU A 569 58.38 -18.02 -15.22
CA LEU A 569 58.83 -19.13 -14.35
C LEU A 569 60.03 -18.77 -13.45
N PRO A 570 61.11 -18.10 -13.92
CA PRO A 570 62.19 -17.67 -13.05
C PRO A 570 61.71 -16.81 -11.87
N GLU A 571 60.79 -15.88 -12.12
CA GLU A 571 60.23 -15.03 -11.06
C GLU A 571 59.35 -15.83 -10.11
N THR A 572 58.49 -16.70 -10.63
CA THR A 572 57.57 -17.53 -9.83
C THR A 572 58.34 -18.50 -8.92
N CYS A 573 59.30 -19.26 -9.46
CA CYS A 573 60.12 -20.19 -8.70
C CYS A 573 61.09 -19.45 -7.75
N GLY A 574 61.60 -18.30 -8.18
CA GLY A 574 62.54 -17.47 -7.42
C GLY A 574 62.00 -16.97 -6.08
N LYS A 575 60.68 -16.93 -5.90
CA LYS A 575 60.04 -16.59 -4.61
C LYS A 575 60.45 -17.52 -3.47
N CYS A 576 60.72 -18.79 -3.78
CA CYS A 576 61.14 -19.80 -2.79
C CYS A 576 62.54 -20.36 -3.05
N HIS A 577 63.03 -20.29 -4.29
CA HIS A 577 64.36 -20.75 -4.70
C HIS A 577 65.25 -19.60 -5.18
N PRO A 578 65.68 -18.70 -4.29
CA PRO A 578 66.55 -17.59 -4.66
C PRO A 578 67.88 -18.12 -5.22
N GLY A 579 68.27 -17.66 -6.42
CA GLY A 579 69.52 -18.02 -7.08
C GLY A 579 69.49 -19.25 -8.00
N ALA A 580 68.39 -20.01 -8.05
CA ALA A 580 68.27 -21.20 -8.90
C ALA A 580 67.79 -20.91 -10.36
N VAL A 581 67.69 -19.64 -10.75
CA VAL A 581 66.59 -19.16 -11.62
C VAL A 581 66.80 -19.16 -13.13
N THR A 582 67.96 -19.52 -13.68
CA THR A 582 68.15 -19.58 -15.14
C THR A 582 68.65 -20.92 -15.67
N ALA A 583 69.38 -21.70 -14.85
CA ALA A 583 69.92 -22.99 -15.26
C ALA A 583 68.93 -24.18 -15.13
N PHE A 584 67.94 -24.08 -14.23
CA PHE A 584 67.08 -25.22 -13.86
C PHE A 584 65.68 -25.23 -14.49
N PHE A 585 65.14 -24.11 -14.99
CA PHE A 585 63.68 -23.97 -15.18
C PHE A 585 63.19 -23.80 -16.63
N ASN A 586 63.95 -24.31 -17.62
CA ASN A 586 63.50 -24.37 -19.02
C ASN A 586 62.74 -25.66 -19.38
N THR A 587 62.57 -26.59 -18.43
CA THR A 587 61.88 -27.86 -18.63
C THR A 587 60.43 -27.82 -18.11
N PRO A 588 59.48 -28.49 -18.78
CA PRO A 588 58.12 -28.66 -18.26
C PRO A 588 58.12 -29.25 -16.84
N ILE A 589 57.29 -28.71 -15.94
CA ILE A 589 57.24 -29.13 -14.53
C ILE A 589 56.33 -30.33 -14.32
N HIS A 590 55.19 -30.38 -15.02
CA HIS A 590 54.33 -31.55 -15.05
C HIS A 590 54.76 -32.41 -16.24
N ILE A 591 55.43 -33.54 -16.00
CA ILE A 591 55.81 -34.48 -17.06
C ILE A 591 54.93 -35.72 -16.92
N VAL A 592 54.08 -35.98 -17.91
CA VAL A 592 53.09 -37.09 -17.86
C VAL A 592 53.62 -38.31 -18.62
N LYS A 593 54.34 -38.07 -19.72
CA LYS A 593 54.98 -39.10 -20.52
C LYS A 593 56.47 -38.79 -20.68
N PRO A 594 57.31 -39.20 -19.71
CA PRO A 594 58.74 -38.91 -19.74
C PRO A 594 59.43 -39.38 -21.04
N GLU A 595 59.00 -40.51 -21.62
CA GLU A 595 59.57 -41.02 -22.87
C GLU A 595 59.34 -40.10 -24.09
N GLU A 596 58.25 -39.34 -24.11
CA GLU A 596 57.90 -38.41 -25.19
C GLU A 596 58.37 -36.97 -24.88
N GLU A 597 58.20 -36.53 -23.62
CA GLU A 597 58.38 -35.14 -23.21
C GLU A 597 59.81 -34.83 -22.71
N ASN A 598 60.53 -35.83 -22.16
CA ASN A 598 61.92 -35.68 -21.74
C ASN A 598 62.66 -37.05 -21.69
N PRO A 599 63.10 -37.58 -22.86
CA PRO A 599 63.69 -38.92 -22.96
C PRO A 599 64.91 -39.14 -22.05
N TRP A 600 65.66 -38.06 -21.76
CA TRP A 600 66.80 -38.12 -20.86
C TRP A 600 66.39 -38.48 -19.42
N MET A 601 65.33 -37.85 -18.92
CA MET A 601 64.78 -38.16 -17.60
C MET A 601 64.28 -39.60 -17.51
N TYR A 602 63.66 -40.12 -18.58
CA TYR A 602 63.21 -41.51 -18.65
C TYR A 602 64.36 -42.50 -18.45
N TRP A 603 65.46 -42.34 -19.20
CA TRP A 603 66.62 -43.23 -19.10
C TRP A 603 67.31 -43.17 -17.74
N VAL A 604 67.50 -41.95 -17.22
CA VAL A 604 68.10 -41.75 -15.89
C VAL A 604 67.25 -42.40 -14.80
N THR A 605 65.93 -42.21 -14.84
CA THR A 605 65.01 -42.78 -13.84
C THR A 605 65.04 -44.31 -13.87
N ASN A 606 64.96 -44.92 -15.06
CA ASN A 606 65.02 -46.37 -15.19
C ASN A 606 66.37 -46.95 -14.75
N PHE A 607 67.47 -46.26 -15.04
CA PHE A 607 68.80 -46.64 -14.55
C PHE A 607 68.85 -46.63 -13.01
N TYR A 608 68.33 -45.58 -12.37
CA TYR A 608 68.27 -45.52 -10.90
C TYR A 608 67.37 -46.60 -10.31
N ILE A 609 66.20 -46.87 -10.88
CA ILE A 609 65.30 -47.94 -10.42
C ILE A 609 66.01 -49.30 -10.52
N PHE A 610 66.66 -49.58 -11.65
CA PHE A 610 67.44 -50.80 -11.82
C PHE A 610 68.56 -50.91 -10.77
N MET A 611 69.29 -49.81 -10.54
CA MET A 611 70.36 -49.76 -9.54
C MET A 611 69.81 -50.02 -8.13
N ILE A 612 68.68 -49.42 -7.76
CA ILE A 612 68.03 -49.62 -6.46
C ILE A 612 67.61 -51.09 -6.29
N ILE A 613 66.98 -51.70 -7.30
CA ILE A 613 66.58 -53.11 -7.28
C ILE A 613 67.81 -54.01 -7.16
N ALA A 614 68.88 -53.74 -7.92
CA ALA A 614 70.10 -54.52 -7.88
C ALA A 614 70.79 -54.45 -6.50
N VAL A 615 70.90 -53.25 -5.93
CA VAL A 615 71.54 -53.04 -4.62
C VAL A 615 70.71 -53.64 -3.48
N ILE A 616 69.41 -53.32 -3.40
CA ILE A 616 68.54 -53.82 -2.34
C ILE A 616 68.32 -55.33 -2.50
N GLY A 617 68.01 -55.79 -3.70
CA GLY A 617 67.83 -57.21 -4.00
C GLY A 617 69.09 -58.02 -3.74
N GLY A 618 70.26 -57.50 -4.14
CA GLY A 618 71.57 -58.09 -3.82
C GLY A 618 71.82 -58.18 -2.32
N MET A 619 71.50 -57.12 -1.57
CA MET A 619 71.63 -57.10 -0.10
C MET A 619 70.69 -58.10 0.58
N VAL A 620 69.44 -58.20 0.12
CA VAL A 620 68.48 -59.20 0.62
C VAL A 620 68.97 -60.61 0.33
N LEU A 621 69.42 -60.88 -0.91
CA LEU A 621 69.96 -62.20 -1.29
C LEU A 621 71.19 -62.56 -0.45
N HIS A 622 72.12 -61.62 -0.26
CA HIS A 622 73.29 -61.78 0.58
C HIS A 622 72.90 -62.17 2.02
N ASN A 623 71.96 -61.43 2.61
CA ASN A 623 71.45 -61.70 3.96
C ASN A 623 70.76 -63.06 4.04
N VAL A 624 69.92 -63.43 3.08
CA VAL A 624 69.23 -64.74 3.04
C VAL A 624 70.24 -65.88 2.97
N VAL A 625 71.28 -65.76 2.15
CA VAL A 625 72.35 -66.75 2.03
C VAL A 625 73.15 -66.86 3.33
N ASP A 626 73.50 -65.74 3.96
CA ASP A 626 74.23 -65.73 5.23
C ASP A 626 73.38 -66.34 6.37
N PHE A 627 72.12 -65.95 6.51
CA PHE A 627 71.20 -66.54 7.48
C PHE A 627 71.00 -68.04 7.25
N SER A 628 70.81 -68.47 6.01
CA SER A 628 70.66 -69.89 5.66
C SER A 628 71.90 -70.71 6.03
N LYS A 629 73.10 -70.17 5.82
CA LYS A 629 74.36 -70.80 6.25
C LYS A 629 74.48 -70.88 7.77
N LYS A 630 74.09 -69.83 8.49
CA LYS A 630 74.08 -69.81 9.96
C LYS A 630 73.07 -70.80 10.56
N PHE A 631 71.90 -70.96 9.95
CA PHE A 631 70.91 -71.97 10.35
C PHE A 631 71.40 -73.41 10.12
N LYS A 632 72.12 -73.67 9.02
CA LYS A 632 72.70 -75.00 8.75
C LYS A 632 73.86 -75.39 9.67
N LYS A 633 74.52 -74.43 10.35
CA LYS A 633 75.57 -74.69 11.36
C LYS A 633 75.05 -74.90 12.79
N LYS A 634 73.75 -74.69 13.02
CA LYS A 634 73.09 -74.81 14.34
C LYS A 634 72.30 -76.11 14.53
N LYS A 635 72.20 -76.93 13.48
CA LYS A 635 71.93 -78.37 13.54
C LYS A 635 73.26 -79.09 13.41
#